data_AF-A0A6G9YE08-F1
#
_entry.id   AF-A0A6G9YE08-F1
#
_cell.length_a   1.000
_cell.length_b   1.000
_cell.length_c   1.000
_cell.angle_alpha   90.00
_cell.angle_beta   90.00
_cell.angle_gamma   90.00
#
_symmetry.space_group_name_H-M   'P 1'
#
loop_
_entity.id
_entity.type
_entity.pdbx_description
1 polymer ?
#
loop_
_entity_poly.entity_id
_entity_poly.type
_entity_poly.pdbx_seq_one_letter_code
_entity_poly.pdbx_strand_id
1 'polypeptide(L)'
;MTLYATDWTITSDITPEWAIRMPQDGSHVWQLSWLPGRLLTREQAIIGMELDELLSDPDGVYDDYHLSLVDDRAERIGILREHAIILLARRIAARLHAAQAHHARRAGPPARHCRATTPAISSTTPMTIPKAAQQL
;
A
#
# COMPACT_ATOMS: atom_id res chain seq x y z
N MET A 1 8.61 4.57 -23.21
CA MET A 1 8.39 3.58 -22.15
C MET A 1 8.79 2.22 -22.68
N THR A 2 9.55 1.45 -21.90
CA THR A 2 10.23 0.25 -22.41
C THR A 2 10.15 -0.90 -21.40
N LEU A 3 9.60 -2.03 -21.83
CA LEU A 3 9.71 -3.27 -21.07
C LEU A 3 11.05 -3.97 -21.36
N TYR A 4 11.73 -4.38 -20.29
CA TYR A 4 12.92 -5.23 -20.36
C TYR A 4 12.51 -6.66 -20.04
N ALA A 5 12.55 -7.54 -21.04
CA ALA A 5 12.17 -8.94 -20.90
C ALA A 5 13.39 -9.86 -21.07
N THR A 6 13.61 -10.72 -20.09
CA THR A 6 14.56 -11.84 -20.14
C THR A 6 13.77 -13.16 -20.23
N ASP A 7 14.47 -14.29 -20.11
CA ASP A 7 13.84 -15.62 -20.01
C ASP A 7 13.16 -15.86 -18.64
N TRP A 8 13.51 -15.06 -17.63
CA TRP A 8 13.10 -15.28 -16.24
C TRP A 8 12.33 -14.12 -15.62
N THR A 9 12.52 -12.91 -16.14
CA THR A 9 11.95 -11.69 -15.58
C THR A 9 11.46 -10.75 -16.67
N ILE A 10 10.43 -9.96 -16.37
CA ILE A 10 9.99 -8.82 -17.16
C ILE A 10 9.83 -7.63 -16.21
N THR A 11 10.40 -6.48 -16.55
CA THR A 11 10.37 -5.26 -15.72
C THR A 11 10.11 -4.03 -16.59
N SER A 12 9.62 -2.95 -15.98
CA SER A 12 9.41 -1.64 -16.62
C SER A 12 10.45 -0.60 -16.16
N ASP A 13 10.72 0.41 -16.97
CA ASP A 13 11.46 1.63 -16.56
C ASP A 13 10.59 2.64 -15.78
N ILE A 14 9.26 2.51 -15.84
CA ILE A 14 8.34 3.48 -15.23
C ILE A 14 7.59 2.93 -14.01
N THR A 15 7.34 1.62 -13.95
CA THR A 15 6.62 1.01 -12.83
C THR A 15 7.54 0.17 -11.96
N PRO A 16 7.30 0.09 -10.64
CA PRO A 16 8.04 -0.79 -9.75
C PRO A 16 7.60 -2.26 -9.87
N GLU A 17 6.70 -2.56 -10.79
CA GLU A 17 6.10 -3.88 -10.94
C GLU A 17 6.94 -4.76 -11.85
N TRP A 18 6.77 -6.07 -11.71
CA TRP A 18 7.55 -7.05 -12.45
C TRP A 18 6.75 -8.33 -12.70
N ALA A 19 7.19 -9.10 -13.68
CA ALA A 19 6.79 -10.49 -13.90
C ALA A 19 7.98 -11.42 -13.67
N ILE A 20 7.74 -12.57 -13.04
CA ILE A 20 8.75 -13.64 -12.92
C ILE A 20 8.23 -14.93 -13.52
N ARG A 21 9.16 -15.73 -14.04
CA ARG A 21 8.93 -17.12 -14.38
C ARG A 21 9.08 -17.98 -13.13
N MET A 22 8.00 -18.66 -12.76
CA MET A 22 7.95 -19.63 -11.68
C MET A 22 8.67 -20.93 -12.09
N PRO A 23 9.30 -21.65 -11.15
CA PRO A 23 9.97 -22.93 -11.40
C PRO A 23 8.93 -24.06 -11.52
N GLN A 24 8.08 -23.98 -12.54
CA GLN A 24 7.09 -24.99 -12.89
C GLN A 24 7.25 -25.37 -14.36
N ASP A 25 6.84 -26.58 -14.69
CA ASP A 25 6.81 -27.06 -16.07
C ASP A 25 5.50 -26.63 -16.75
N GLY A 26 5.59 -26.18 -18.00
CA GLY A 26 4.44 -25.80 -18.83
C GLY A 26 4.55 -24.41 -19.45
N SER A 27 3.48 -24.01 -20.15
CA SER A 27 3.39 -22.72 -20.85
C SER A 27 2.90 -21.57 -19.95
N HIS A 28 2.16 -21.89 -18.88
CA HIS A 28 1.62 -20.93 -17.93
C HIS A 28 2.46 -20.91 -16.66
N VAL A 29 3.61 -20.25 -16.76
CA VAL A 29 4.63 -20.25 -15.70
C VAL A 29 5.00 -18.83 -15.29
N TRP A 30 4.35 -17.81 -15.82
CA TRP A 30 4.63 -16.42 -15.47
C TRP A 30 3.66 -15.91 -14.42
N GLN A 31 4.16 -15.15 -13.46
CA GLN A 31 3.35 -14.50 -12.45
C GLN A 31 3.72 -13.01 -12.39
N LEU A 32 2.69 -12.16 -12.39
CA LEU A 32 2.83 -10.73 -12.19
C LEU A 32 2.85 -10.43 -10.71
N SER A 33 3.69 -9.49 -10.31
CA SER A 33 3.82 -9.12 -8.92
C SER A 33 2.55 -8.45 -8.38
N TRP A 34 1.77 -7.78 -9.23
CA TRP A 34 0.49 -7.14 -8.89
C TRP A 34 -0.74 -8.04 -9.08
N LEU A 35 -0.62 -9.19 -9.78
CA LEU A 35 -1.67 -10.20 -9.93
C LEU A 35 -1.21 -11.55 -9.35
N PRO A 36 -1.00 -11.63 -8.03
CA PRO A 36 -0.56 -12.87 -7.40
C PRO A 36 -1.63 -13.96 -7.48
N GLY A 37 -1.18 -15.22 -7.56
CA GLY A 37 -2.07 -16.39 -7.59
C GLY A 37 -2.62 -16.76 -8.97
N ARG A 38 -2.32 -15.97 -10.00
CA ARG A 38 -2.61 -16.33 -11.41
C ARG A 38 -1.32 -16.66 -12.14
N LEU A 39 -1.33 -17.79 -12.84
CA LEU A 39 -0.27 -18.17 -13.75
C LEU A 39 -0.65 -17.79 -15.18
N LEU A 40 0.29 -17.20 -15.90
CA LEU A 40 0.12 -16.60 -17.21
C LEU A 40 1.12 -17.19 -18.18
N THR A 41 0.79 -17.13 -19.47
CA THR A 41 1.80 -17.31 -20.52
C THR A 41 2.78 -16.14 -20.52
N ARG A 42 3.93 -16.30 -21.18
CA ARG A 42 4.89 -15.20 -21.35
C ARG A 42 4.25 -13.99 -22.04
N GLU A 43 3.42 -14.24 -23.06
CA GLU A 43 2.71 -13.18 -23.78
C GLU A 43 1.73 -12.44 -22.85
N GLN A 44 0.94 -13.17 -22.07
CA GLN A 44 0.03 -12.57 -21.09
C GLN A 44 0.77 -11.80 -19.99
N ALA A 45 1.97 -12.25 -19.59
CA ALA A 45 2.79 -11.50 -18.65
C ALA A 45 3.29 -10.18 -19.24
N ILE A 46 3.68 -10.16 -20.53
CA ILE A 46 4.04 -8.91 -21.22
C ILE A 46 2.83 -7.97 -21.27
N ILE A 47 1.67 -8.48 -21.70
CA ILE A 47 0.42 -7.71 -21.76
C ILE A 47 0.03 -7.15 -20.39
N GLY A 48 0.22 -7.92 -19.31
CA GLY A 48 -0.05 -7.45 -17.96
C GLY A 48 0.94 -6.39 -17.47
N MET A 49 2.19 -6.43 -17.92
CA MET A 49 3.14 -5.36 -17.67
C MET A 49 2.77 -4.08 -18.46
N GLU A 50 2.38 -4.22 -19.73
CA GLU A 50 1.87 -3.08 -20.53
C GLU A 50 0.62 -2.47 -19.91
N LEU A 51 -0.28 -3.30 -19.34
CA LEU A 51 -1.48 -2.81 -18.66
C LEU A 51 -1.14 -1.96 -17.43
N ASP A 52 -0.21 -2.44 -16.59
CA ASP A 52 0.25 -1.68 -15.41
C ASP A 52 0.90 -0.35 -15.81
N GLU A 53 1.65 -0.36 -16.89
CA GLU A 53 2.23 0.84 -17.46
C GLU A 53 1.17 1.85 -17.94
N LEU A 54 0.17 1.40 -18.71
CA LEU A 54 -0.93 2.26 -19.15
C LEU A 54 -1.72 2.85 -17.98
N LEU A 55 -1.93 2.06 -16.92
CA LEU A 55 -2.63 2.51 -15.71
C LEU A 55 -1.78 3.43 -14.82
N SER A 56 -0.47 3.47 -15.03
CA SER A 56 0.46 4.33 -14.29
C SER A 56 0.55 5.75 -14.86
N ASP A 57 0.06 5.97 -16.09
CA ASP A 57 0.00 7.29 -16.72
C ASP A 57 -1.28 8.04 -16.33
N PRO A 58 -1.20 9.12 -15.52
CA PRO A 58 -2.36 9.90 -15.11
C PRO A 58 -2.94 10.76 -16.23
N ASP A 59 -2.17 11.07 -17.28
CA ASP A 59 -2.61 11.97 -18.35
C ASP A 59 -3.58 11.25 -19.32
N GLY A 60 -3.54 9.92 -19.38
CA GLY A 60 -4.41 9.08 -20.22
C GLY A 60 -5.84 8.88 -19.71
N VAL A 61 -6.20 9.37 -18.52
CA VAL A 61 -7.51 9.09 -17.90
C VAL A 61 -8.68 9.73 -18.67
N TYR A 62 -8.44 10.80 -19.42
CA TYR A 62 -9.45 11.48 -20.23
C TYR A 62 -9.38 11.13 -21.73
N ASP A 63 -8.48 10.21 -22.11
CA ASP A 63 -8.34 9.75 -23.49
C ASP A 63 -9.09 8.43 -23.68
N ASP A 64 -10.17 8.47 -24.47
CA ASP A 64 -10.99 7.29 -24.80
C ASP A 64 -10.17 6.18 -25.49
N TYR A 65 -9.18 6.55 -26.30
CA TYR A 65 -8.32 5.56 -26.95
C TYR A 65 -7.42 4.86 -25.94
N HIS A 66 -6.88 5.61 -24.98
CA HIS A 66 -6.10 5.05 -23.87
C HIS A 66 -6.93 4.09 -23.02
N LEU A 67 -8.17 4.48 -22.68
CA LEU A 67 -9.10 3.63 -21.93
C LEU A 67 -9.47 2.35 -22.70
N SER A 68 -9.64 2.42 -24.02
CA SER A 68 -9.87 1.25 -24.86
C SER A 68 -8.68 0.30 -24.86
N LEU A 69 -7.44 0.81 -24.94
CA LEU A 69 -6.24 -0.02 -24.85
C LEU A 69 -6.13 -0.70 -23.48
N VAL A 70 -6.46 0.00 -22.40
CA VAL A 70 -6.51 -0.57 -21.05
C VAL A 70 -7.50 -1.74 -21.00
N ASP A 71 -8.71 -1.56 -21.53
CA ASP A 71 -9.74 -2.59 -21.56
C ASP A 71 -9.30 -3.81 -22.40
N ASP A 72 -8.75 -3.60 -23.59
CA ASP A 72 -8.22 -4.66 -24.46
C ASP A 72 -7.12 -5.48 -23.78
N ARG A 73 -6.21 -4.81 -23.06
CA ARG A 73 -5.10 -5.46 -22.35
C ARG A 73 -5.60 -6.24 -21.15
N ALA A 74 -6.55 -5.69 -20.38
CA ALA A 74 -7.19 -6.37 -19.26
C ALA A 74 -7.94 -7.63 -19.72
N GLU A 75 -8.66 -7.57 -20.83
CA GLU A 75 -9.37 -8.73 -21.39
C GLU A 75 -8.42 -9.85 -21.81
N ARG A 76 -7.28 -9.53 -22.45
CA ARG A 76 -6.29 -10.52 -22.89
C ARG A 76 -5.63 -11.30 -21.74
N ILE A 77 -5.57 -10.71 -20.54
CA ILE A 77 -5.14 -11.41 -19.31
C ILE A 77 -6.33 -11.94 -18.48
N GLY A 78 -7.56 -11.74 -18.98
CA GLY A 78 -8.81 -12.27 -18.43
C GLY A 78 -9.23 -11.64 -17.11
N ILE A 79 -9.06 -10.34 -16.95
CA ILE A 79 -9.61 -9.56 -15.82
C ILE A 79 -10.35 -8.32 -16.34
N LEU A 80 -11.16 -7.71 -15.48
CA LEU A 80 -11.76 -6.40 -15.75
C LEU A 80 -10.76 -5.28 -15.42
N ARG A 81 -10.84 -4.16 -16.14
CA ARG A 81 -10.03 -2.95 -15.86
C ARG A 81 -10.16 -2.52 -14.41
N GLU A 82 -11.38 -2.48 -13.87
CA GLU A 82 -11.64 -2.04 -12.49
C GLU A 82 -10.91 -2.94 -11.48
N HIS A 83 -10.81 -4.24 -11.78
CA HIS A 83 -10.08 -5.17 -10.94
C HIS A 83 -8.57 -4.91 -10.99
N ALA A 84 -8.01 -4.62 -12.17
CA ALA A 84 -6.61 -4.24 -12.32
C ALA A 84 -6.27 -2.99 -11.49
N ILE A 85 -7.11 -1.95 -11.59
CA ILE A 85 -6.97 -0.70 -10.82
C ILE A 85 -6.98 -0.99 -9.32
N ILE A 86 -7.92 -1.80 -8.83
CA ILE A 86 -8.00 -2.15 -7.40
C ILE A 86 -6.74 -2.88 -6.93
N LEU A 87 -6.24 -3.85 -7.70
CA LEU A 87 -5.04 -4.61 -7.34
C LEU A 87 -3.80 -3.72 -7.27
N LEU A 88 -3.61 -2.84 -8.26
CA LEU A 88 -2.49 -1.90 -8.30
C LEU A 88 -2.59 -0.87 -7.17
N ALA A 89 -3.77 -0.29 -6.93
CA ALA A 89 -3.99 0.64 -5.83
C ALA A 89 -3.66 0.02 -4.46
N ARG A 90 -4.07 -1.24 -4.23
CA ARG A 90 -3.72 -1.99 -3.01
C ARG A 90 -2.21 -2.14 -2.86
N ARG A 91 -1.50 -2.36 -3.95
CA ARG A 91 -0.05 -2.54 -3.94
C ARG A 91 0.69 -1.23 -3.70
N ILE A 92 0.23 -0.13 -4.30
CA ILE A 92 0.71 1.22 -4.01
C ILE A 92 0.54 1.53 -2.52
N ALA A 93 -0.65 1.29 -1.96
CA ALA A 93 -0.91 1.48 -0.55
C ALA A 93 0.02 0.63 0.34
N ALA A 94 0.22 -0.65 0.02
CA ALA A 94 1.13 -1.53 0.75
C ALA A 94 2.58 -1.01 0.75
N ARG A 95 3.06 -0.50 -0.39
CA ARG A 95 4.39 0.11 -0.51
C ARG A 95 4.52 1.37 0.34
N LEU A 96 3.51 2.25 0.31
CA LEU A 96 3.48 3.47 1.13
C LEU A 96 3.50 3.15 2.63
N HIS A 97 2.71 2.16 3.08
CA HIS A 97 2.73 1.71 4.46
C HIS A 97 4.08 1.12 4.87
N ALA A 98 4.72 0.32 4.01
CA ALA A 98 6.03 -0.25 4.27
C ALA A 98 7.12 0.85 4.38
N ALA A 99 7.07 1.86 3.51
CA ALA A 99 7.99 3.00 3.55
C ALA A 99 7.81 3.81 4.85
N GLN A 100 6.57 4.10 5.25
CA GLN A 100 6.27 4.78 6.51
C GLN A 100 6.79 4.01 7.73
N ALA A 101 6.57 2.70 7.78
CA ALA A 101 7.06 1.84 8.85
C ALA A 101 8.60 1.83 8.91
N HIS A 102 9.27 1.80 7.76
CA HIS A 102 10.72 1.86 7.68
C HIS A 102 11.27 3.23 8.13
N HIS A 103 10.62 4.33 7.76
CA HIS A 103 10.96 5.67 8.27
C HIS A 103 10.78 5.78 9.79
N ALA A 104 9.68 5.27 10.33
CA ALA A 104 9.43 5.25 11.78
C ALA A 104 10.50 4.44 12.56
N ARG A 105 10.95 3.30 12.00
CA ARG A 105 12.05 2.51 12.59
C ARG A 105 13.38 3.26 12.58
N ARG A 106 13.66 4.03 11.52
CA ARG A 106 14.89 4.84 11.42
C ARG A 106 14.87 6.08 12.32
N ALA A 107 13.71 6.70 12.54
CA ALA A 107 13.56 7.88 13.37
C ALA A 107 13.79 7.62 14.87
N GLY A 108 13.84 6.34 15.29
CA GLY A 108 13.88 5.94 16.68
C GLY A 108 12.54 6.20 17.39
N PRO A 109 12.31 5.62 18.58
CA PRO A 109 11.12 5.97 19.35
C PRO A 109 11.14 7.47 19.65
N PRO A 110 10.00 8.20 19.54
CA PRO A 110 9.96 9.57 20.01
C PRO A 110 10.42 9.56 21.47
N ALA A 111 11.33 10.47 21.82
CA ALA A 111 11.81 10.61 23.19
C ALA A 111 10.58 10.65 24.09
N ARG A 112 10.41 9.61 24.93
CA ARG A 112 9.34 9.58 25.92
C ARG A 112 9.48 10.88 26.67
N HIS A 113 8.54 11.80 26.47
CA HIS A 113 8.48 12.99 27.29
C HIS A 113 8.27 12.46 28.68
N CYS A 114 9.31 12.53 29.51
CA CYS A 114 9.23 12.22 30.92
C CYS A 114 8.10 13.08 31.46
N ARG A 115 6.94 12.45 31.67
CA ARG A 115 5.83 13.07 32.36
C ARG A 115 6.37 13.32 33.77
N ALA A 116 6.81 14.54 34.03
CA ALA A 116 7.22 14.95 35.35
C ALA A 116 6.01 14.69 36.26
N THR A 117 6.11 13.64 37.06
CA THR A 117 5.15 13.35 38.12
C THR A 117 5.16 14.57 39.03
N THR A 118 4.14 15.43 38.89
CA THR A 118 3.89 16.47 39.87
C THR A 118 3.59 15.77 41.20
N PRO A 119 4.38 15.96 42.27
CA PRO A 119 4.04 15.36 43.54
C PRO A 119 2.77 16.04 44.06
N ALA A 120 1.74 15.24 44.31
CA ALA A 120 0.54 15.67 45.02
C ALA A 120 0.92 16.00 46.46
N ILE A 121 0.96 17.29 46.79
CA ILE A 121 1.04 17.74 48.19
C ILE A 121 -0.38 17.62 48.75
N SER A 122 -0.60 16.60 49.57
CA SER A 122 -1.80 16.43 50.39
C SER A 122 -1.49 16.72 51.85
N SER A 123 -2.51 17.21 52.56
CA SER A 123 -2.61 17.54 54.00
C SER A 123 -2.12 18.95 54.38
N THR A 124 -2.88 19.77 55.12
CA THR A 124 -3.31 19.46 56.49
C THR A 124 -4.51 20.34 56.95
N THR A 125 -5.49 19.68 57.60
CA THR A 125 -6.48 20.13 58.64
C THR A 125 -7.64 21.10 58.32
N PRO A 126 -8.90 20.70 58.62
CA PRO A 126 -9.95 21.61 59.06
C PRO A 126 -10.01 21.70 60.60
N MET A 127 -10.11 22.94 61.10
CA MET A 127 -10.20 23.29 62.53
C MET A 127 -11.64 23.15 63.04
N THR A 128 -11.74 22.58 64.24
CA THR A 128 -12.93 22.27 65.02
C THR A 128 -13.81 23.48 65.37
N ILE A 129 -15.12 23.24 65.33
CA ILE A 129 -16.28 24.06 65.72
C ILE A 129 -16.20 24.54 67.19
N PRO A 130 -16.83 25.67 67.53
CA PRO A 130 -17.62 25.69 68.77
C PRO A 130 -19.10 26.05 68.55
N LYS A 131 -19.90 25.35 69.36
CA LYS A 131 -21.35 25.31 69.45
C LYS A 131 -21.82 26.29 70.52
N ALA A 132 -22.61 27.30 70.15
CA ALA A 132 -23.50 28.09 71.01
C ALA A 132 -24.47 28.84 70.07
N ALA A 133 -25.78 28.94 70.24
CA ALA A 133 -26.65 28.66 71.37
C ALA A 133 -28.05 28.25 70.87
N GLN A 134 -28.71 27.45 71.70
CA GLN A 134 -30.14 27.08 71.68
C GLN A 134 -31.03 28.32 71.83
N GLN A 135 -32.08 28.45 71.01
CA GLN A 135 -33.51 28.17 71.29
C GLN A 135 -34.30 29.33 71.92
N LEU A 136 -35.54 29.45 71.41
CA LEU A 136 -36.75 29.91 72.09
C LEU A 136 -36.94 29.28 73.47
#